data_AF-A0A1X7U3W7-F1
#
_entry.id   AF-A0A1X7U3W7-F1
#
_cell.length_a   1.000
_cell.length_b   1.000
_cell.length_c   1.000
_cell.angle_alpha   90.00
_cell.angle_beta   90.00
_cell.angle_gamma   90.00
#
_symmetry.space_group_name_H-M   'P 1'
#
loop_
_entity.id
_entity.type
_entity.pdbx_description
1 polymer ?
#
loop_
_entity_poly.entity_id
_entity_poly.type
_entity_poly.pdbx_seq_one_letter_code
_entity_poly.pdbx_strand_id
1 'polypeptide(L)'
;MTINITDTLLTGNRANSIVSCHSVSFSNVTIANSQDTGLTLIQSTVMVNNSLSFRNNTGDFGGGLSLSQLSYFMVLPQASFEFVNNSASYKGGGFFCSVSSAHPFVYAELSDLTFAIPLTLWNNTAGKAGADIYGFVLSGFKFYGLFVSFSLINPRVSSSTNAIRISFCDFNDAQGITLSNSVPEQHIFPGQKLKFKVALFGFDGNETTFSLTDGVVDVFIDTIKVFNYSFAEANCSIIEYTPTELIYSRHEVVLSIFLADSLILSLYSVINEIVSHYIIHECPAGFSINSSQGICTCSQSVSRENVTCDIVSLNITHNGLLWIGTYDTSTPFNANATNPNACIINEDCLLYCSPSPVAFMLNDTDTQCVDNRGQRMCGSCRDGYSLLMGSNKCGQCNDDYMMIAWIALFAVMGVLLVVLLIALNLTVSVGTLNGLLFYANIVKLYEPVFSRKGALPVLSQVISWINLDFGFEICFYNGINSYAKQWLQFAFPLY
;
A
#
# COMPACT_ATOMS: atom_id res chain seq x y z
N MET A 1 -49.58 -36.05 -7.20
CA MET A 1 -48.75 -37.15 -6.67
C MET A 1 -47.99 -36.57 -5.50
N THR A 2 -48.12 -37.16 -4.31
CA THR A 2 -47.43 -36.68 -3.11
C THR A 2 -46.32 -37.67 -2.78
N ILE A 3 -45.09 -37.19 -2.64
CA ILE A 3 -43.90 -37.98 -2.31
C ILE A 3 -43.63 -37.79 -0.83
N ASN A 4 -43.70 -38.86 -0.05
CA ASN A 4 -43.42 -38.82 1.39
C ASN A 4 -42.15 -39.62 1.65
N ILE A 5 -41.16 -38.97 2.27
CA ILE A 5 -39.91 -39.61 2.71
C ILE A 5 -39.86 -39.53 4.24
N THR A 6 -39.90 -40.69 4.87
CA THR A 6 -39.94 -40.82 6.33
C THR A 6 -38.83 -41.74 6.82
N ASP A 7 -38.22 -41.42 7.97
CA ASP A 7 -37.23 -42.27 8.66
C ASP A 7 -36.09 -42.74 7.74
N THR A 8 -35.52 -41.80 6.99
CA THR A 8 -34.60 -42.10 5.89
C THR A 8 -33.24 -41.43 6.07
N LEU A 9 -32.17 -42.19 5.82
CA LEU A 9 -30.80 -41.69 5.69
C LEU A 9 -30.38 -41.72 4.22
N LEU A 10 -30.16 -40.54 3.62
CA LEU A 10 -29.56 -40.38 2.30
C LEU A 10 -28.07 -40.12 2.48
N THR A 11 -27.21 -41.07 2.10
CA THR A 11 -25.76 -40.92 2.31
C THR A 11 -24.90 -41.48 1.18
N GLY A 12 -23.74 -40.86 0.96
CA GLY A 12 -22.79 -41.24 -0.09
C GLY A 12 -23.26 -40.86 -1.50
N ASN A 13 -24.32 -40.04 -1.61
CA ASN A 13 -24.80 -39.52 -2.87
C ASN A 13 -23.85 -38.45 -3.40
N ARG A 14 -23.82 -38.29 -4.73
CA ARG A 14 -23.13 -37.13 -5.33
C ARG A 14 -23.84 -35.83 -4.95
N ALA A 15 -25.15 -35.75 -5.24
CA ALA A 15 -26.03 -34.65 -4.88
C ALA A 15 -27.46 -35.17 -4.71
N ASN A 16 -28.32 -34.45 -3.98
CA ASN A 16 -29.77 -34.69 -3.96
C ASN A 16 -30.48 -33.43 -4.45
N SER A 17 -31.42 -33.55 -5.39
CA SER A 17 -32.09 -32.39 -5.96
C SER A 17 -33.59 -32.62 -6.14
N ILE A 18 -34.38 -31.61 -5.82
CA ILE A 18 -35.81 -31.55 -6.10
C ILE A 18 -36.05 -30.34 -6.99
N VAL A 19 -36.62 -30.60 -8.16
CA VAL A 19 -36.80 -29.60 -9.22
C VAL A 19 -38.27 -29.58 -9.62
N SER A 20 -38.87 -28.38 -9.61
CA SER A 20 -40.27 -28.14 -10.02
C SER A 20 -41.30 -29.04 -9.32
N CYS A 21 -41.06 -29.41 -8.06
CA CYS A 21 -41.95 -30.29 -7.30
C CYS A 21 -42.53 -29.58 -6.07
N HIS A 22 -43.85 -29.68 -5.90
CA HIS A 22 -44.60 -28.93 -4.87
C HIS A 22 -45.35 -29.85 -3.89
N SER A 23 -45.05 -31.14 -3.91
CA SER A 23 -45.77 -32.15 -3.12
C SER A 23 -44.80 -33.18 -2.54
N VAL A 24 -43.72 -32.70 -1.92
CA VAL A 24 -42.75 -33.54 -1.21
C VAL A 24 -42.87 -33.27 0.29
N SER A 25 -42.88 -34.32 1.11
CA SER A 25 -42.83 -34.21 2.57
C SER A 25 -41.70 -35.02 3.17
N PHE A 26 -40.99 -34.42 4.14
CA PHE A 26 -39.91 -35.03 4.90
C PHE A 26 -40.28 -35.15 6.38
N SER A 27 -39.96 -36.30 6.96
CA SER A 27 -40.10 -36.56 8.39
C SER A 27 -38.97 -37.47 8.86
N ASN A 28 -38.15 -37.04 9.81
CA ASN A 28 -36.99 -37.81 10.29
C ASN A 28 -36.03 -38.19 9.16
N VAL A 29 -35.62 -37.19 8.37
CA VAL A 29 -34.71 -37.39 7.24
C VAL A 29 -33.32 -36.84 7.57
N THR A 30 -32.28 -37.63 7.30
CA THR A 30 -30.89 -37.18 7.40
C THR A 30 -30.22 -37.30 6.03
N ILE A 31 -29.55 -36.24 5.61
CA ILE A 31 -28.78 -36.18 4.36
C ILE A 31 -27.32 -35.95 4.73
N ALA A 32 -26.45 -36.92 4.42
CA ALA A 32 -25.09 -36.90 4.94
C ALA A 32 -24.01 -37.42 3.99
N ASN A 33 -22.79 -36.90 4.13
CA ASN A 33 -21.62 -37.31 3.35
C ASN A 33 -21.85 -37.20 1.83
N SER A 34 -22.54 -36.15 1.40
CA SER A 34 -22.68 -35.86 -0.04
C SER A 34 -21.42 -35.19 -0.58
N GLN A 35 -21.02 -35.55 -1.80
CA GLN A 35 -19.82 -35.01 -2.47
C GLN A 35 -20.04 -33.65 -3.14
N ASP A 36 -21.27 -33.16 -3.09
CA ASP A 36 -21.75 -31.85 -3.48
C ASP A 36 -22.88 -31.47 -2.50
N THR A 37 -23.63 -30.40 -2.78
CA THR A 37 -24.72 -29.91 -1.91
C THR A 37 -25.61 -31.05 -1.43
N GLY A 38 -25.82 -31.12 -0.12
CA GLY A 38 -26.66 -32.12 0.52
C GLY A 38 -28.06 -32.17 -0.11
N LEU A 39 -28.76 -31.04 -0.18
CA LEU A 39 -30.04 -30.92 -0.89
C LEU A 39 -30.14 -29.60 -1.67
N THR A 40 -30.47 -29.69 -2.94
CA THR A 40 -30.77 -28.53 -3.78
C THR A 40 -32.26 -28.48 -4.09
N LEU A 41 -32.92 -27.35 -3.78
CA LEU A 41 -34.29 -27.08 -4.22
C LEU A 41 -34.30 -26.01 -5.30
N ILE A 42 -34.99 -26.31 -6.40
CA ILE A 42 -35.18 -25.41 -7.53
C ILE A 42 -36.68 -25.36 -7.85
N GLN A 43 -37.29 -24.19 -7.74
CA GLN A 43 -38.72 -23.97 -7.97
C GLN A 43 -39.60 -25.04 -7.28
N SER A 44 -39.29 -25.36 -6.03
CA SER A 44 -39.88 -26.49 -5.32
C SER A 44 -40.37 -26.11 -3.93
N THR A 45 -41.37 -26.85 -3.47
CA THR A 45 -41.94 -26.71 -2.13
C THR A 45 -41.87 -28.04 -1.40
N VAL A 46 -41.26 -28.02 -0.21
CA VAL A 46 -41.06 -29.20 0.63
C VAL A 46 -41.71 -28.97 1.99
N MET A 47 -42.54 -29.89 2.44
CA MET A 47 -43.10 -29.88 3.78
C MET A 47 -42.18 -30.62 4.76
N VAL A 48 -41.89 -30.04 5.91
CA VAL A 48 -41.11 -30.68 6.98
C VAL A 48 -41.98 -30.87 8.20
N ASN A 49 -42.15 -32.13 8.60
CA ASN A 49 -42.99 -32.51 9.73
C ASN A 49 -42.20 -32.60 11.03
N ASN A 50 -41.13 -33.40 11.06
CA ASN A 50 -40.27 -33.62 12.22
C ASN A 50 -38.84 -33.13 11.95
N SER A 51 -37.82 -33.97 12.11
CA SER A 51 -36.43 -33.56 11.90
C SER A 51 -35.96 -33.65 10.46
N LEU A 52 -35.19 -32.65 10.03
CA LEU A 52 -34.40 -32.65 8.81
C LEU A 52 -32.96 -32.24 9.13
N SER A 53 -32.01 -33.16 8.92
CA SER A 53 -30.61 -32.98 9.31
C SER A 53 -29.67 -33.10 8.11
N PHE A 54 -28.69 -32.20 8.04
CA PHE A 54 -27.65 -32.13 7.02
C PHE A 54 -26.28 -32.26 7.67
N ARG A 55 -25.53 -33.32 7.36
CA ARG A 55 -24.26 -33.63 8.04
C ARG A 55 -23.11 -33.95 7.09
N ASN A 56 -21.96 -33.33 7.30
CA ASN A 56 -20.73 -33.62 6.54
C ASN A 56 -20.92 -33.53 5.01
N ASN A 57 -21.79 -32.65 4.54
CA ASN A 57 -21.96 -32.44 3.11
C ASN A 57 -20.98 -31.37 2.62
N THR A 58 -20.64 -31.43 1.34
CA THR A 58 -19.81 -30.43 0.65
C THR A 58 -20.69 -29.67 -0.34
N GLY A 59 -20.15 -28.71 -1.09
CA GLY A 59 -20.90 -28.02 -2.13
C GLY A 59 -20.23 -26.72 -2.55
N ASP A 60 -20.69 -26.11 -3.63
CA ASP A 60 -20.18 -24.79 -4.02
C ASP A 60 -20.95 -23.67 -3.31
N PHE A 61 -22.27 -23.78 -3.33
CA PHE A 61 -23.21 -22.85 -2.71
C PHE A 61 -24.21 -23.65 -1.88
N GLY A 62 -24.13 -23.57 -0.55
CA GLY A 62 -24.96 -24.43 0.30
C GLY A 62 -24.34 -25.80 0.44
N GLY A 63 -23.49 -26.03 1.45
CA GLY A 63 -22.95 -27.37 1.69
C GLY A 63 -24.04 -28.33 2.15
N GLY A 64 -24.85 -27.92 3.13
CA GLY A 64 -26.02 -28.69 3.56
C GLY A 64 -27.21 -28.52 2.62
N LEU A 65 -27.64 -27.29 2.39
CA LEU A 65 -28.85 -26.95 1.64
C LEU A 65 -28.64 -25.73 0.75
N SER A 66 -29.16 -25.80 -0.47
CA SER A 66 -29.15 -24.71 -1.45
C SER A 66 -30.54 -24.47 -2.02
N LEU A 67 -31.01 -23.23 -1.96
CA LEU A 67 -32.34 -22.81 -2.41
C LEU A 67 -32.27 -21.80 -3.56
N SER A 68 -33.06 -22.05 -4.60
CA SER A 68 -33.18 -21.13 -5.74
C SER A 68 -34.57 -21.10 -6.37
N GLN A 69 -34.79 -20.09 -7.21
CA GLN A 69 -36.01 -19.89 -8.02
C GLN A 69 -37.31 -19.98 -7.19
N LEU A 70 -37.40 -19.19 -6.09
CA LEU A 70 -38.57 -19.14 -5.21
C LEU A 70 -38.92 -20.48 -4.53
N SER A 71 -37.93 -21.32 -4.25
CA SER A 71 -38.13 -22.50 -3.41
C SER A 71 -38.34 -22.13 -1.94
N TYR A 72 -39.25 -22.82 -1.26
CA TYR A 72 -39.52 -22.62 0.16
C TYR A 72 -39.94 -23.92 0.85
N PHE A 73 -39.78 -23.94 2.16
CA PHE A 73 -40.25 -24.99 3.05
C PHE A 73 -41.56 -24.58 3.72
N MET A 74 -42.50 -25.51 3.76
CA MET A 74 -43.64 -25.45 4.68
C MET A 74 -43.28 -26.22 5.95
N VAL A 75 -43.31 -25.55 7.09
CA VAL A 75 -42.80 -26.08 8.36
C VAL A 75 -43.95 -26.28 9.35
N LEU A 76 -44.01 -27.47 9.95
CA LEU A 76 -44.96 -27.78 11.03
C LEU A 76 -44.37 -27.42 12.41
N PRO A 77 -45.20 -27.18 13.44
CA PRO A 77 -44.74 -26.71 14.76
C PRO A 77 -43.71 -27.63 15.45
N GLN A 78 -43.76 -28.95 15.21
CA GLN A 78 -42.81 -29.91 15.77
C GLN A 78 -41.54 -30.15 14.91
N ALA A 79 -41.37 -29.40 13.82
CA ALA A 79 -40.21 -29.57 12.96
C ALA A 79 -38.92 -29.13 13.64
N SER A 80 -37.78 -29.65 13.17
CA SER A 80 -36.44 -29.20 13.60
C SER A 80 -35.43 -29.32 12.47
N PHE A 81 -34.46 -28.40 12.46
CA PHE A 81 -33.43 -28.35 11.43
C PHE A 81 -32.04 -28.42 12.06
N GLU A 82 -31.14 -29.17 11.41
CA GLU A 82 -29.76 -29.31 11.85
C GLU A 82 -28.80 -29.26 10.67
N PHE A 83 -27.78 -28.43 10.76
CA PHE A 83 -26.68 -28.31 9.80
C PHE A 83 -25.36 -28.42 10.55
N VAL A 84 -24.70 -29.57 10.42
CA VAL A 84 -23.47 -29.87 11.16
C VAL A 84 -22.35 -30.29 10.21
N ASN A 85 -21.17 -29.69 10.38
CA ASN A 85 -19.96 -30.03 9.61
C ASN A 85 -20.14 -29.93 8.09
N ASN A 86 -21.04 -29.08 7.59
CA ASN A 86 -21.19 -28.89 6.16
C ASN A 86 -20.18 -27.84 5.66
N SER A 87 -19.73 -27.97 4.42
CA SER A 87 -18.75 -27.06 3.84
C SER A 87 -19.18 -26.58 2.47
N ALA A 88 -18.95 -25.29 2.20
CA ALA A 88 -19.15 -24.69 0.89
C ALA A 88 -17.83 -24.09 0.38
N SER A 89 -17.49 -24.32 -0.88
CA SER A 89 -16.31 -23.72 -1.50
C SER A 89 -16.45 -22.19 -1.64
N TYR A 90 -17.69 -21.69 -1.75
CA TYR A 90 -17.98 -20.27 -1.91
C TYR A 90 -18.81 -19.69 -0.74
N LYS A 91 -20.11 -20.01 -0.63
CA LYS A 91 -21.02 -19.34 0.33
C LYS A 91 -22.00 -20.30 0.98
N GLY A 92 -22.37 -20.01 2.24
CA GLY A 92 -23.47 -20.71 2.91
C GLY A 92 -23.14 -22.17 3.23
N GLY A 93 -22.10 -22.44 4.03
CA GLY A 93 -21.66 -23.80 4.33
C GLY A 93 -22.78 -24.71 4.83
N GLY A 94 -23.58 -24.23 5.79
CA GLY A 94 -24.81 -24.91 6.18
C GLY A 94 -25.92 -24.72 5.15
N PHE A 95 -26.28 -23.46 4.92
CA PHE A 95 -27.45 -23.05 4.17
C PHE A 95 -27.13 -21.90 3.20
N PHE A 96 -27.58 -22.02 1.95
CA PHE A 96 -27.49 -20.96 0.95
C PHE A 96 -28.86 -20.68 0.32
N CYS A 97 -29.24 -19.40 0.27
CA CYS A 97 -30.38 -18.92 -0.50
C CYS A 97 -29.90 -17.92 -1.55
N SER A 98 -30.18 -18.21 -2.83
CA SER A 98 -29.80 -17.34 -3.95
C SER A 98 -30.59 -16.03 -4.02
N VAL A 99 -31.76 -15.97 -3.38
CA VAL A 99 -32.63 -14.79 -3.39
C VAL A 99 -32.57 -14.14 -2.00
N SER A 100 -31.74 -13.12 -1.86
CA SER A 100 -31.72 -12.26 -0.68
C SER A 100 -33.07 -11.55 -0.59
N SER A 101 -33.89 -11.90 0.42
CA SER A 101 -35.30 -11.51 0.68
C SER A 101 -36.36 -12.60 0.48
N ALA A 102 -36.00 -13.77 -0.07
CA ALA A 102 -36.87 -14.93 -0.03
C ALA A 102 -36.90 -15.51 1.38
N HIS A 103 -38.05 -15.41 2.03
CA HIS A 103 -38.32 -16.09 3.30
C HIS A 103 -38.51 -17.57 2.96
N PRO A 104 -37.49 -18.42 3.13
CA PRO A 104 -37.51 -19.78 2.62
C PRO A 104 -38.30 -20.74 3.53
N PHE A 105 -38.90 -20.22 4.60
CA PHE A 105 -39.63 -20.98 5.60
C PHE A 105 -40.94 -20.28 5.93
N VAL A 106 -42.04 -21.01 5.76
CA VAL A 106 -43.41 -20.56 6.04
C VAL A 106 -44.08 -21.61 6.92
N TYR A 107 -44.89 -21.19 7.89
CA TYR A 107 -45.68 -22.18 8.66
C TYR A 107 -46.72 -22.84 7.77
N ALA A 108 -46.86 -24.17 7.88
CA ALA A 108 -47.86 -24.92 7.12
C ALA A 108 -49.30 -24.64 7.59
N GLU A 109 -49.47 -24.22 8.85
CA GLU A 109 -50.76 -23.94 9.47
C GLU A 109 -50.77 -22.53 10.06
N LEU A 110 -51.85 -21.77 9.84
CA LEU A 110 -52.06 -20.50 10.54
C LEU A 110 -52.44 -20.79 12.00
N SER A 111 -51.60 -20.34 12.93
CA SER A 111 -51.87 -20.39 14.36
C SER A 111 -51.61 -19.02 14.98
N ASP A 112 -52.46 -18.62 15.94
CA ASP A 112 -52.22 -17.44 16.77
C ASP A 112 -51.00 -17.61 17.70
N LEU A 113 -50.51 -18.86 17.86
CA LEU A 113 -49.30 -19.19 18.60
C LEU A 113 -48.11 -19.30 17.66
N THR A 114 -47.16 -18.37 17.79
CA THR A 114 -45.85 -18.45 17.12
C THR A 114 -44.93 -19.38 17.92
N PHE A 115 -44.55 -20.53 17.36
CA PHE A 115 -43.60 -21.46 17.97
C PHE A 115 -42.22 -21.34 17.33
N ALA A 116 -41.18 -21.15 18.15
CA ALA A 116 -39.82 -21.08 17.65
C ALA A 116 -39.30 -22.47 17.26
N ILE A 117 -39.00 -22.68 15.98
CA ILE A 117 -38.50 -23.93 15.42
C ILE A 117 -37.03 -24.12 15.83
N PRO A 118 -36.65 -25.25 16.45
CA PRO A 118 -35.25 -25.52 16.79
C PRO A 118 -34.35 -25.55 15.56
N LEU A 119 -33.26 -24.78 15.61
CA LEU A 119 -32.23 -24.73 14.58
C LEU A 119 -30.84 -24.92 15.18
N THR A 120 -30.15 -25.96 14.72
CA THR A 120 -28.74 -26.23 15.08
C THR A 120 -27.84 -25.92 13.89
N LEU A 121 -26.88 -25.03 14.10
CA LEU A 121 -25.81 -24.71 13.16
C LEU A 121 -24.49 -24.95 13.88
N TRP A 122 -23.67 -25.88 13.40
CA TRP A 122 -22.43 -26.21 14.09
C TRP A 122 -21.32 -26.59 13.12
N ASN A 123 -20.18 -25.93 13.30
CA ASN A 123 -18.93 -26.24 12.61
C ASN A 123 -19.09 -26.31 11.08
N ASN A 124 -19.95 -25.46 10.52
CA ASN A 124 -20.04 -25.29 9.08
C ASN A 124 -18.95 -24.33 8.60
N THR A 125 -18.54 -24.46 7.34
CA THR A 125 -17.47 -23.65 6.75
C THR A 125 -17.87 -23.13 5.37
N ALA A 126 -17.43 -21.92 5.01
CA ALA A 126 -17.59 -21.36 3.68
C ALA A 126 -16.30 -20.66 3.25
N GLY A 127 -15.93 -20.77 1.97
CA GLY A 127 -14.71 -20.16 1.44
C GLY A 127 -14.74 -18.63 1.34
N LYS A 128 -15.91 -17.99 1.29
CA LYS A 128 -16.06 -16.53 1.19
C LYS A 128 -16.86 -15.90 2.32
N ALA A 129 -18.13 -16.26 2.47
CA ALA A 129 -19.02 -15.60 3.42
C ALA A 129 -20.16 -16.51 3.89
N GLY A 130 -20.66 -16.23 5.10
CA GLY A 130 -21.80 -16.94 5.70
C GLY A 130 -21.52 -18.42 5.89
N ALA A 131 -20.63 -18.78 6.81
CA ALA A 131 -20.24 -20.18 6.99
C ALA A 131 -21.43 -21.07 7.41
N ASP A 132 -22.34 -20.55 8.21
CA ASP A 132 -23.56 -21.25 8.57
C ASP A 132 -24.70 -20.92 7.60
N ILE A 133 -24.91 -19.63 7.32
CA ILE A 133 -26.05 -19.15 6.51
C ILE A 133 -25.59 -18.07 5.53
N TYR A 134 -26.01 -18.18 4.28
CA TYR A 134 -25.91 -17.09 3.32
C TYR A 134 -27.25 -16.79 2.63
N GLY A 135 -27.60 -15.51 2.52
CA GLY A 135 -28.78 -15.04 1.78
C GLY A 135 -30.11 -15.18 2.54
N PHE A 136 -30.05 -15.43 3.85
CA PHE A 136 -31.23 -15.58 4.72
C PHE A 136 -30.97 -14.97 6.10
N VAL A 137 -32.00 -14.35 6.67
CA VAL A 137 -31.98 -13.72 8.00
C VAL A 137 -32.92 -14.50 8.92
N LEU A 138 -32.46 -14.84 10.12
CA LEU A 138 -33.20 -15.61 11.12
C LEU A 138 -34.25 -14.76 11.87
N SER A 139 -33.98 -13.47 12.07
CA SER A 139 -34.93 -12.53 12.66
C SER A 139 -35.84 -11.93 11.59
N GLY A 140 -36.91 -12.64 11.23
CA GLY A 140 -37.85 -12.17 10.22
C GLY A 140 -38.59 -10.88 10.63
N PHE A 141 -38.74 -9.97 9.67
CA PHE A 141 -39.71 -8.88 9.72
C PHE A 141 -41.13 -9.44 9.92
N LYS A 142 -41.92 -8.89 10.85
CA LYS A 142 -43.31 -9.32 11.08
C LYS A 142 -44.24 -8.80 9.97
N PHE A 143 -44.21 -9.40 8.79
CA PHE A 143 -45.25 -9.18 7.78
C PHE A 143 -46.34 -10.27 7.93
N TYR A 144 -47.51 -9.87 8.42
CA TYR A 144 -48.74 -10.70 8.49
C TYR A 144 -48.64 -12.08 9.18
N GLY A 145 -47.68 -12.32 10.08
CA GLY A 145 -47.69 -13.49 10.98
C GLY A 145 -47.42 -14.86 10.32
N LEU A 146 -46.90 -14.89 9.07
CA LEU A 146 -46.71 -16.13 8.30
C LEU A 146 -45.29 -16.72 8.33
N PHE A 147 -44.31 -16.02 8.91
CA PHE A 147 -42.90 -16.43 8.85
C PHE A 147 -42.45 -17.24 10.07
N VAL A 148 -41.59 -18.23 9.81
CA VAL A 148 -41.06 -19.13 10.82
C VAL A 148 -40.04 -18.42 11.70
N SER A 149 -40.28 -18.43 13.02
CA SER A 149 -39.29 -18.03 14.01
C SER A 149 -38.39 -19.21 14.36
N PHE A 150 -37.08 -18.99 14.51
CA PHE A 150 -36.12 -20.03 14.89
C PHE A 150 -35.61 -19.84 16.31
N SER A 151 -35.46 -20.96 17.04
CA SER A 151 -34.74 -21.03 18.31
C SER A 151 -33.35 -21.60 18.05
N LEU A 152 -32.34 -20.72 18.08
CA LEU A 152 -30.95 -21.12 17.91
C LEU A 152 -30.46 -21.86 19.15
N ILE A 153 -29.94 -23.07 18.95
CA ILE A 153 -29.31 -23.86 20.03
C ILE A 153 -27.88 -23.35 20.31
N ASN A 154 -27.21 -22.79 19.30
CA ASN A 154 -25.86 -22.23 19.41
C ASN A 154 -25.89 -20.69 19.27
N PRO A 155 -25.18 -19.93 20.13
CA PRO A 155 -25.32 -18.47 20.19
C PRO A 155 -24.54 -17.70 19.12
N ARG A 156 -23.58 -18.33 18.43
CA ARG A 156 -22.76 -17.68 17.39
C ARG A 156 -23.07 -18.28 16.04
N VAL A 157 -23.54 -17.44 15.12
CA VAL A 157 -23.89 -17.83 13.76
C VAL A 157 -23.09 -16.98 12.78
N SER A 158 -22.32 -17.63 11.92
CA SER A 158 -21.67 -16.95 10.80
C SER A 158 -22.68 -16.81 9.66
N SER A 159 -23.19 -15.60 9.48
CA SER A 159 -24.25 -15.31 8.52
C SER A 159 -23.96 -14.05 7.72
N SER A 160 -24.32 -14.08 6.44
CA SER A 160 -24.18 -12.92 5.55
C SER A 160 -25.20 -12.93 4.42
N THR A 161 -25.31 -11.82 3.69
CA THR A 161 -26.14 -11.68 2.50
C THR A 161 -25.33 -11.07 1.37
N ASN A 162 -25.97 -10.82 0.22
CA ASN A 162 -25.38 -9.98 -0.81
C ASN A 162 -25.00 -8.62 -0.22
N ALA A 163 -23.96 -8.00 -0.80
CA ALA A 163 -23.51 -6.68 -0.40
C ALA A 163 -24.68 -5.68 -0.49
N ILE A 164 -25.03 -5.10 0.65
CA ILE A 164 -26.03 -4.04 0.77
C ILE A 164 -25.36 -2.71 1.13
N ARG A 165 -24.19 -2.76 1.76
CA ARG A 165 -23.45 -1.59 2.21
C ARG A 165 -21.99 -1.63 1.76
N ILE A 166 -21.48 -0.46 1.40
CA ILE A 166 -20.07 -0.22 1.06
C ILE A 166 -19.48 0.81 2.04
N SER A 167 -18.22 0.66 2.43
CA SER A 167 -17.53 1.64 3.26
C SER A 167 -16.01 1.60 3.03
N PHE A 168 -15.34 2.73 3.24
CA PHE A 168 -13.88 2.73 3.34
C PHE A 168 -13.46 2.02 4.60
N CYS A 169 -12.34 1.31 4.53
CA CYS A 169 -11.84 0.50 5.64
C CYS A 169 -10.35 0.73 5.85
N ASP A 170 -9.94 0.72 7.13
CA ASP A 170 -8.54 0.62 7.50
C ASP A 170 -8.36 -0.44 8.59
N PHE A 171 -7.33 -1.27 8.40
CA PHE A 171 -6.97 -2.31 9.35
C PHE A 171 -5.97 -1.73 10.34
N ASN A 172 -6.37 -1.65 11.60
CA ASN A 172 -5.43 -1.45 12.69
C ASN A 172 -5.27 -2.80 13.40
N ASP A 173 -4.05 -3.35 13.38
CA ASP A 173 -3.70 -4.64 14.01
C ASP A 173 -4.11 -4.73 15.49
N ALA A 174 -4.36 -3.60 16.15
CA ALA A 174 -4.78 -3.50 17.54
C ALA A 174 -6.29 -3.28 17.78
N GLN A 175 -7.08 -2.87 16.77
CA GLN A 175 -8.48 -2.40 16.97
C GLN A 175 -9.52 -3.00 16.01
N GLY A 176 -9.12 -3.86 15.07
CA GLY A 176 -10.04 -4.41 14.07
C GLY A 176 -10.24 -3.47 12.87
N ILE A 177 -11.41 -3.55 12.23
CA ILE A 177 -11.73 -2.79 11.01
C ILE A 177 -12.33 -1.44 11.41
N THR A 178 -11.64 -0.35 11.07
CA THR A 178 -12.19 1.00 11.18
C THR A 178 -12.96 1.33 9.91
N LEU A 179 -14.22 1.78 10.06
CA LEU A 179 -15.08 2.13 8.93
C LEU A 179 -15.19 3.64 8.81
N SER A 180 -15.06 4.15 7.58
CA SER A 180 -15.29 5.55 7.25
C SER A 180 -16.16 5.69 6.02
N ASN A 181 -16.97 6.75 5.99
CA ASN A 181 -17.74 7.14 4.82
C ASN A 181 -16.99 8.15 3.93
N SER A 182 -15.82 8.62 4.39
CA SER A 182 -15.00 9.57 3.64
C SER A 182 -13.51 9.27 3.82
N VAL A 183 -12.72 9.59 2.81
CA VAL A 183 -11.25 9.51 2.85
C VAL A 183 -10.67 10.85 2.40
N PRO A 184 -9.42 11.18 2.82
CA PRO A 184 -8.73 12.35 2.32
C PRO A 184 -8.67 12.38 0.80
N GLU A 185 -8.74 13.59 0.24
CA GLU A 185 -8.57 13.81 -1.19
C GLU A 185 -7.18 13.36 -1.63
N GLN A 186 -7.12 12.60 -2.73
CA GLN A 186 -5.86 12.12 -3.29
C GLN A 186 -5.32 13.12 -4.30
N HIS A 187 -4.06 13.50 -4.15
CA HIS A 187 -3.35 14.33 -5.13
C HIS A 187 -2.39 13.43 -5.90
N ILE A 188 -2.56 13.37 -7.22
CA ILE A 188 -1.79 12.47 -8.08
C ILE A 188 -1.23 13.20 -9.29
N PHE A 189 -0.18 12.62 -9.87
CA PHE A 189 0.39 13.01 -11.15
C PHE A 189 0.04 11.99 -12.25
N PRO A 190 0.07 12.39 -13.54
CA PRO A 190 -0.15 11.49 -14.67
C PRO A 190 0.75 10.23 -14.60
N GLY A 191 0.11 9.06 -14.55
CA GLY A 191 0.76 7.75 -14.39
C GLY A 191 0.77 7.18 -12.98
N GLN A 192 0.36 7.95 -11.96
CA GLN A 192 0.12 7.43 -10.62
C GLN A 192 -1.28 6.80 -10.51
N LYS A 193 -1.41 5.86 -9.57
CA LYS A 193 -2.66 5.15 -9.30
C LYS A 193 -3.38 5.75 -8.10
N LEU A 194 -4.68 5.98 -8.23
CA LEU A 194 -5.58 6.13 -7.10
C LEU A 194 -5.72 4.80 -6.38
N LYS A 195 -5.77 4.84 -5.04
CA LYS A 195 -5.92 3.65 -4.21
C LYS A 195 -7.04 3.87 -3.19
N PHE A 196 -8.04 3.01 -3.21
CA PHE A 196 -9.15 3.05 -2.26
C PHE A 196 -9.25 1.73 -1.51
N LYS A 197 -9.07 1.74 -0.19
CA LYS A 197 -9.34 0.57 0.65
C LYS A 197 -10.84 0.51 0.98
N VAL A 198 -11.51 -0.53 0.52
CA VAL A 198 -12.97 -0.66 0.59
C VAL A 198 -13.36 -2.04 1.08
N ALA A 199 -14.44 -2.11 1.85
CA ALA A 199 -15.06 -3.36 2.28
C ALA A 199 -16.56 -3.35 1.99
N LEU A 200 -17.10 -4.54 1.74
CA LEU A 200 -18.51 -4.77 1.45
C LEU A 200 -19.18 -5.51 2.60
N PHE A 201 -20.43 -5.16 2.83
CA PHE A 201 -21.19 -5.61 4.00
C PHE A 201 -22.57 -6.12 3.59
N GLY A 202 -22.91 -7.32 4.06
CA GLY A 202 -24.25 -7.92 4.04
C GLY A 202 -24.92 -7.80 5.42
N PHE A 203 -26.19 -8.16 5.51
CA PHE A 203 -26.85 -8.33 6.81
C PHE A 203 -26.31 -9.56 7.53
N ASP A 204 -26.15 -9.45 8.85
CA ASP A 204 -26.03 -10.61 9.70
C ASP A 204 -27.41 -11.28 9.90
N GLY A 205 -27.42 -12.50 10.43
CA GLY A 205 -28.61 -13.32 10.62
C GLY A 205 -29.64 -12.72 11.58
N ASN A 206 -29.31 -11.63 12.28
CA ASN A 206 -30.21 -10.91 13.18
C ASN A 206 -30.61 -9.53 12.65
N GLU A 207 -30.29 -9.18 11.40
CA GLU A 207 -30.66 -7.94 10.69
C GLU A 207 -30.25 -6.62 11.39
N THR A 208 -29.46 -6.72 12.45
CA THR A 208 -29.12 -5.60 13.34
C THR A 208 -27.67 -5.21 13.20
N THR A 209 -26.83 -6.11 12.68
CA THR A 209 -25.43 -5.82 12.39
C THR A 209 -25.06 -6.21 10.96
N PHE A 210 -23.86 -5.80 10.57
CA PHE A 210 -23.34 -6.05 9.24
C PHE A 210 -22.21 -7.06 9.33
N SER A 211 -22.15 -7.98 8.36
CA SER A 211 -21.05 -8.92 8.21
C SER A 211 -20.34 -8.70 6.88
N LEU A 212 -19.03 -8.98 6.83
CA LEU A 212 -18.26 -8.87 5.60
C LEU A 212 -18.79 -9.86 4.56
N THR A 213 -18.89 -9.39 3.32
CA THR A 213 -19.23 -10.20 2.15
C THR A 213 -18.35 -9.76 0.98
N ASP A 214 -18.33 -10.57 -0.07
CA ASP A 214 -17.85 -10.18 -1.38
C ASP A 214 -18.98 -9.54 -2.22
N GLY A 215 -18.62 -9.05 -3.41
CA GLY A 215 -19.53 -8.40 -4.33
C GLY A 215 -18.79 -7.71 -5.47
N VAL A 216 -19.55 -6.95 -6.26
CA VAL A 216 -19.03 -6.14 -7.36
C VAL A 216 -19.30 -4.67 -7.06
N VAL A 217 -18.26 -3.85 -7.20
CA VAL A 217 -18.33 -2.41 -7.05
C VAL A 217 -18.16 -1.77 -8.41
N ASP A 218 -19.10 -0.90 -8.77
CA ASP A 218 -18.99 -0.06 -9.94
C ASP A 218 -18.30 1.25 -9.57
N VAL A 219 -17.27 1.60 -10.35
CA VAL A 219 -16.46 2.80 -10.15
C VAL A 219 -16.82 3.83 -11.20
N PHE A 220 -17.29 4.99 -10.74
CA PHE A 220 -17.64 6.13 -11.57
C PHE A 220 -16.66 7.28 -11.34
N ILE A 221 -16.27 7.93 -12.42
CA ILE A 221 -15.47 9.16 -12.42
C ILE A 221 -16.29 10.23 -13.12
N ASP A 222 -16.59 11.34 -12.43
CA ASP A 222 -17.44 12.42 -12.93
C ASP A 222 -18.71 11.91 -13.64
N THR A 223 -19.44 11.01 -12.97
CA THR A 223 -20.67 10.35 -13.45
C THR A 223 -20.49 9.30 -14.57
N ILE A 224 -19.29 9.11 -15.09
CA ILE A 224 -19.00 8.11 -16.13
C ILE A 224 -18.53 6.81 -15.47
N LYS A 225 -19.22 5.69 -15.75
CA LYS A 225 -18.78 4.36 -15.30
C LYS A 225 -17.50 3.98 -16.04
N VAL A 226 -16.40 3.81 -15.31
CA VAL A 226 -15.10 3.48 -15.91
C VAL A 226 -14.84 1.98 -15.92
N PHE A 227 -15.09 1.31 -14.81
CA PHE A 227 -14.93 -0.15 -14.70
C PHE A 227 -15.72 -0.71 -13.51
N ASN A 228 -15.76 -2.04 -13.41
CA ASN A 228 -16.26 -2.77 -12.25
C ASN A 228 -15.13 -3.54 -11.56
N TYR A 229 -15.17 -3.60 -10.24
CA TYR A 229 -14.20 -4.32 -9.42
C TYR A 229 -14.91 -5.45 -8.66
N SER A 230 -14.47 -6.68 -8.87
CA SER A 230 -15.01 -7.85 -8.16
C SER A 230 -14.10 -8.24 -7.01
N PHE A 231 -14.67 -8.32 -5.80
CA PHE A 231 -13.94 -8.71 -4.61
C PHE A 231 -13.67 -10.21 -4.62
N ALA A 232 -12.39 -10.58 -4.58
CA ALA A 232 -11.99 -11.98 -4.49
C ALA A 232 -12.33 -12.58 -3.12
N GLU A 233 -12.27 -11.80 -2.04
CA GLU A 233 -12.53 -12.26 -0.67
C GLU A 233 -13.44 -11.28 0.06
N ALA A 234 -14.17 -11.78 1.07
CA ALA A 234 -14.97 -10.96 1.98
C ALA A 234 -14.07 -10.24 3.00
N ASN A 235 -13.28 -9.30 2.51
CA ASN A 235 -12.30 -8.56 3.32
C ASN A 235 -12.10 -7.13 2.78
N CYS A 236 -11.49 -6.27 3.60
CA CYS A 236 -11.03 -4.95 3.19
C CYS A 236 -9.94 -5.08 2.12
N SER A 237 -10.23 -4.63 0.91
CA SER A 237 -9.36 -4.78 -0.27
C SER A 237 -9.09 -3.43 -0.93
N ILE A 238 -7.97 -3.34 -1.66
CA ILE A 238 -7.56 -2.12 -2.37
C ILE A 238 -8.11 -2.15 -3.80
N ILE A 239 -8.86 -1.12 -4.16
CA ILE A 239 -9.25 -0.81 -5.54
C ILE A 239 -8.24 0.19 -6.09
N GLU A 240 -7.59 -0.17 -7.20
CA GLU A 240 -6.65 0.71 -7.89
C GLU A 240 -7.22 1.22 -9.22
N TYR A 241 -7.02 2.50 -9.50
CA TYR A 241 -7.41 3.11 -10.78
C TYR A 241 -6.32 4.04 -11.30
N THR A 242 -6.04 4.00 -12.60
CA THR A 242 -5.11 4.92 -13.26
C THR A 242 -5.89 5.79 -14.25
N PRO A 243 -6.04 7.10 -14.02
CA PRO A 243 -6.71 7.98 -14.97
C PRO A 243 -6.01 8.00 -16.32
N THR A 244 -6.76 7.82 -17.40
CA THR A 244 -6.27 7.89 -18.78
C THR A 244 -6.49 9.27 -19.41
N GLU A 245 -7.58 9.94 -19.05
CA GLU A 245 -7.86 11.31 -19.46
C GLU A 245 -7.21 12.31 -18.49
N LEU A 246 -6.45 13.25 -19.06
CA LEU A 246 -5.65 14.22 -18.30
C LEU A 246 -6.36 15.56 -18.28
N ILE A 247 -7.31 15.69 -17.37
CA ILE A 247 -7.94 16.97 -17.05
C ILE A 247 -7.34 17.42 -15.71
N TYR A 248 -6.60 18.53 -15.72
CA TYR A 248 -5.91 19.04 -14.52
C TYR A 248 -6.90 19.78 -13.62
N SER A 249 -7.82 19.02 -13.04
CA SER A 249 -8.90 19.55 -12.22
C SER A 249 -9.24 18.61 -11.07
N ARG A 250 -10.25 18.99 -10.29
CA ARG A 250 -10.82 18.17 -9.23
C ARG A 250 -11.89 17.26 -9.81
N HIS A 251 -11.74 15.96 -9.59
CA HIS A 251 -12.61 14.92 -10.10
C HIS A 251 -13.33 14.21 -8.96
N GLU A 252 -14.59 13.85 -9.18
CA GLU A 252 -15.38 13.08 -8.24
C GLU A 252 -15.27 11.58 -8.55
N VAL A 253 -15.05 10.78 -7.52
CA VAL A 253 -15.07 9.31 -7.59
C VAL A 253 -16.24 8.80 -6.79
N VAL A 254 -17.15 8.08 -7.45
CA VAL A 254 -18.25 7.41 -6.79
C VAL A 254 -18.04 5.91 -6.89
N LEU A 255 -17.95 5.23 -5.75
CA LEU A 255 -17.95 3.78 -5.68
C LEU A 255 -19.33 3.32 -5.23
N SER A 256 -19.99 2.52 -6.07
CA SER A 256 -21.36 2.07 -5.84
C SER A 256 -21.47 0.56 -5.90
N ILE A 257 -22.43 0.01 -5.17
CA ILE A 257 -22.85 -1.38 -5.32
C ILE A 257 -24.22 -1.43 -5.99
N PHE A 258 -24.36 -2.33 -6.95
CA PHE A 258 -25.65 -2.55 -7.60
C PHE A 258 -26.59 -3.30 -6.66
N LEU A 259 -27.74 -2.68 -6.35
CA LEU A 259 -28.81 -3.29 -5.58
C LEU A 259 -29.98 -3.60 -6.50
N ALA A 260 -30.26 -4.90 -6.68
CA ALA A 260 -31.38 -5.35 -7.49
C ALA A 260 -32.76 -5.10 -6.84
N ASP A 261 -32.80 -4.89 -5.51
CA ASP A 261 -34.02 -4.75 -4.74
C ASP A 261 -34.14 -3.32 -4.17
N SER A 262 -34.95 -2.50 -4.83
CA SER A 262 -35.22 -1.11 -4.42
C SER A 262 -35.97 -1.01 -3.09
N LEU A 263 -36.63 -2.09 -2.63
CA LEU A 263 -37.38 -2.09 -1.38
C LEU A 263 -36.44 -2.05 -0.17
N ILE A 264 -35.29 -2.75 -0.25
CA ILE A 264 -34.28 -2.80 0.83
C ILE A 264 -33.70 -1.41 1.10
N LEU A 265 -33.43 -0.63 0.05
CA LEU A 265 -32.96 0.77 0.12
C LEU A 265 -33.93 1.68 0.88
N SER A 266 -35.23 1.42 0.78
CA SER A 266 -36.27 2.25 1.43
C SER A 266 -36.52 1.89 2.89
N LEU A 267 -36.28 0.63 3.27
CA LEU A 267 -36.54 0.10 4.61
C LEU A 267 -35.35 0.28 5.55
N TYR A 268 -34.13 0.28 5.01
CA TYR A 268 -32.91 0.39 5.78
C TYR A 268 -32.10 1.58 5.25
N SER A 269 -31.60 2.45 6.14
CA SER A 269 -30.71 3.56 5.77
C SER A 269 -29.33 3.02 5.39
N VAL A 270 -29.25 2.36 4.23
CA VAL A 270 -28.04 1.67 3.79
C VAL A 270 -27.22 2.57 2.89
N ILE A 271 -25.92 2.63 3.16
CA ILE A 271 -24.95 3.35 2.34
C ILE A 271 -24.50 2.41 1.22
N ASN A 272 -25.14 2.52 0.06
CA ASN A 272 -24.81 1.76 -1.14
C ASN A 272 -23.78 2.48 -2.05
N GLU A 273 -23.45 3.73 -1.72
CA GLU A 273 -22.54 4.56 -2.47
C GLU A 273 -21.62 5.34 -1.51
N ILE A 274 -20.34 5.41 -1.85
CA ILE A 274 -19.36 6.27 -1.18
C ILE A 274 -18.69 7.17 -2.19
N VAL A 275 -18.44 8.41 -1.77
CA VAL A 275 -17.88 9.46 -2.62
C VAL A 275 -16.51 9.84 -2.10
N SER A 276 -15.56 9.99 -3.03
CA SER A 276 -14.24 10.54 -2.79
C SER A 276 -13.90 11.52 -3.91
N HIS A 277 -12.78 12.21 -3.75
CA HIS A 277 -12.30 13.18 -4.73
C HIS A 277 -10.80 12.97 -4.94
N TYR A 278 -10.35 13.33 -6.13
CA TYR A 278 -8.93 13.43 -6.42
C TYR A 278 -8.64 14.62 -7.32
N ILE A 279 -7.40 15.10 -7.26
CA ILE A 279 -6.90 16.17 -8.09
C ILE A 279 -5.71 15.64 -8.89
N ILE A 280 -5.77 15.80 -10.21
CA ILE A 280 -4.63 15.54 -11.10
C ILE A 280 -3.84 16.84 -11.24
N HIS A 281 -2.58 16.81 -10.81
CA HIS A 281 -1.65 17.91 -11.02
C HIS A 281 -0.87 17.74 -12.33
N GLU A 282 -0.37 18.84 -12.87
CA GLU A 282 0.63 18.79 -13.93
C GLU A 282 1.89 18.04 -13.47
N CYS A 283 2.68 17.51 -14.41
CA CYS A 283 3.90 16.79 -14.05
C CYS A 283 4.83 17.65 -13.17
N PRO A 284 5.42 17.08 -12.12
CA PRO A 284 6.29 17.81 -11.22
C PRO A 284 7.58 18.23 -11.93
N ALA A 285 8.32 19.16 -11.33
CA ALA A 285 9.60 19.60 -11.87
C ALA A 285 10.54 18.40 -12.12
N GLY A 286 11.21 18.37 -13.28
CA GLY A 286 12.05 17.25 -13.72
C GLY A 286 11.31 16.16 -14.48
N PHE A 287 9.99 16.24 -14.55
CA PHE A 287 9.15 15.37 -15.34
C PHE A 287 8.40 16.17 -16.41
N SER A 288 8.10 15.53 -17.53
CA SER A 288 7.25 16.07 -18.58
C SER A 288 6.29 15.00 -19.08
N ILE A 289 5.12 15.41 -19.53
CA ILE A 289 4.13 14.48 -20.06
C ILE A 289 4.64 13.83 -21.37
N ASN A 290 4.61 12.51 -21.43
CA ASN A 290 4.82 11.80 -22.69
C ASN A 290 3.48 11.71 -23.43
N SER A 291 3.33 12.48 -24.50
CA SER A 291 2.08 12.56 -25.30
C SER A 291 1.62 11.22 -25.87
N SER A 292 2.50 10.23 -26.01
CA SER A 292 2.15 8.90 -26.52
C SER A 292 1.57 7.96 -25.46
N GLN A 293 1.95 8.13 -24.19
CA GLN A 293 1.59 7.23 -23.09
C GLN A 293 0.67 7.87 -22.05
N GLY A 294 0.56 9.20 -22.02
CA GLY A 294 -0.21 9.91 -21.00
C GLY A 294 0.42 9.85 -19.60
N ILE A 295 1.71 9.53 -19.51
CA ILE A 295 2.45 9.34 -18.25
C ILE A 295 3.56 10.39 -18.15
N CYS A 296 3.83 10.90 -16.95
CA CYS A 296 4.99 11.75 -16.70
C CYS A 296 6.28 10.94 -16.79
N THR A 297 7.13 11.28 -17.76
CA THR A 297 8.49 10.74 -17.92
C THR A 297 9.53 11.80 -17.61
N CYS A 298 10.83 11.48 -17.64
CA CYS A 298 11.88 12.49 -17.48
C CYS A 298 11.66 13.68 -18.45
N SER A 299 11.79 14.90 -17.94
CA SER A 299 11.79 16.10 -18.78
C SER A 299 13.01 16.12 -19.70
N GLN A 300 12.95 16.90 -20.78
CA GLN A 300 14.09 17.07 -21.69
C GLN A 300 15.35 17.57 -20.98
N SER A 301 15.21 18.40 -19.94
CA SER A 301 16.33 18.89 -19.12
C SER A 301 17.00 17.81 -18.26
N VAL A 302 16.27 16.75 -17.91
CA VAL A 302 16.78 15.62 -17.10
C VAL A 302 17.21 14.44 -17.98
N SER A 303 16.54 14.23 -19.11
CA SER A 303 16.72 13.06 -19.97
C SER A 303 18.14 12.94 -20.53
N ARG A 304 18.80 11.81 -20.25
CA ARG A 304 20.09 11.35 -20.81
C ARG A 304 20.10 9.82 -20.85
N GLU A 305 21.04 9.21 -21.60
CA GLU A 305 21.13 7.75 -21.81
C GLU A 305 21.21 6.93 -20.51
N ASN A 306 21.81 7.50 -19.45
CA ASN A 306 21.99 6.83 -18.14
C ASN A 306 21.06 7.37 -17.05
N VAL A 307 19.94 8.00 -17.40
CA VAL A 307 18.99 8.59 -16.45
C VAL A 307 17.61 7.99 -16.64
N THR A 308 16.99 7.52 -15.56
CA THR A 308 15.59 7.05 -15.57
C THR A 308 14.80 7.75 -14.47
N CYS A 309 13.53 8.02 -14.71
CA CYS A 309 12.65 8.71 -13.76
C CYS A 309 11.43 7.86 -13.46
N ASP A 310 11.09 7.72 -12.19
CA ASP A 310 9.90 7.00 -11.72
C ASP A 310 8.94 7.98 -11.06
N ILE A 311 7.78 8.19 -11.69
CA ILE A 311 6.74 9.08 -11.19
C ILE A 311 6.05 8.54 -9.93
N VAL A 312 6.06 7.23 -9.68
CA VAL A 312 5.38 6.64 -8.52
C VAL A 312 6.13 7.01 -7.23
N SER A 313 7.46 6.91 -7.24
CA SER A 313 8.31 7.28 -6.11
C SER A 313 8.84 8.72 -6.18
N LEU A 314 8.61 9.44 -7.29
CA LEU A 314 9.23 10.73 -7.62
C LEU A 314 10.77 10.68 -7.66
N ASN A 315 11.34 9.48 -7.80
CA ASN A 315 12.77 9.28 -7.84
C ASN A 315 13.31 9.46 -9.26
N ILE A 316 14.44 10.13 -9.34
CA ILE A 316 15.32 10.16 -10.49
C ILE A 316 16.49 9.26 -10.17
N THR A 317 16.82 8.36 -11.08
CA THR A 317 18.00 7.51 -10.96
C THR A 317 18.97 7.85 -12.08
N HIS A 318 20.25 7.96 -11.74
CA HIS A 318 21.30 8.12 -12.73
C HIS A 318 22.47 7.18 -12.45
N ASN A 319 23.20 6.85 -13.51
CA ASN A 319 24.43 6.07 -13.42
C ASN A 319 25.60 6.87 -14.01
N GLY A 320 26.74 6.83 -13.33
CA GLY A 320 27.95 7.55 -13.70
C GLY A 320 28.05 8.97 -13.11
N LEU A 321 29.05 9.70 -13.62
CA LEU A 321 29.52 10.98 -13.08
C LEU A 321 28.64 12.14 -13.49
N LEU A 322 27.43 12.15 -12.95
CA LEU A 322 26.42 13.14 -13.25
C LEU A 322 25.96 13.79 -11.95
N TRP A 323 25.56 15.04 -12.03
CA TRP A 323 24.82 15.69 -10.97
C TRP A 323 23.59 16.38 -11.57
N ILE A 324 22.43 16.07 -11.01
CA ILE A 324 21.16 16.65 -11.40
C ILE A 324 20.57 17.37 -10.19
N GLY A 325 20.21 18.64 -10.34
CA GLY A 325 19.57 19.39 -9.28
C GLY A 325 18.90 20.64 -9.79
N THR A 326 18.35 21.43 -8.88
CA THR A 326 17.65 22.67 -9.23
C THR A 326 18.47 23.89 -8.83
N TYR A 327 18.18 25.01 -9.49
CA TYR A 327 18.59 26.34 -9.10
C TYR A 327 17.33 27.17 -8.83
N ASP A 328 17.19 27.62 -7.59
CA ASP A 328 16.21 28.64 -7.20
C ASP A 328 16.97 29.92 -6.81
N THR A 329 16.45 31.06 -7.24
CA THR A 329 17.01 32.40 -6.96
C THR A 329 16.32 33.12 -5.80
N SER A 330 15.27 32.56 -5.17
CA SER A 330 14.54 33.31 -4.13
C SER A 330 13.66 32.55 -3.14
N THR A 331 13.32 31.25 -3.34
CA THR A 331 12.42 30.51 -2.43
C THR A 331 12.91 29.11 -2.04
N PRO A 332 12.42 28.53 -0.91
CA PRO A 332 12.65 27.11 -0.61
C PRO A 332 11.95 26.24 -1.66
N PHE A 333 12.71 25.38 -2.32
CA PHE A 333 12.22 24.51 -3.39
C PHE A 333 11.26 23.43 -2.84
N ASN A 334 10.14 23.19 -3.55
CA ASN A 334 9.22 22.08 -3.27
C ASN A 334 9.09 21.20 -4.51
N ALA A 335 9.65 19.98 -4.45
CA ALA A 335 9.64 19.02 -5.56
C ALA A 335 8.24 18.52 -5.93
N ASN A 336 7.26 18.66 -5.04
CA ASN A 336 5.89 18.20 -5.26
C ASN A 336 5.01 19.27 -5.92
N ALA A 337 5.56 20.46 -6.21
CA ALA A 337 4.86 21.56 -6.85
C ALA A 337 5.45 21.85 -8.24
N THR A 338 4.60 22.30 -9.16
CA THR A 338 5.02 22.87 -10.43
C THR A 338 5.70 24.21 -10.14
N ASN A 339 7.03 24.25 -10.16
CA ASN A 339 7.81 25.47 -9.95
C ASN A 339 8.27 26.04 -11.29
N PRO A 340 7.55 27.00 -11.90
CA PRO A 340 7.88 27.54 -13.22
C PRO A 340 9.22 28.28 -13.27
N ASN A 341 9.79 28.65 -12.12
CA ASN A 341 11.06 29.38 -12.01
C ASN A 341 12.26 28.49 -11.65
N ALA A 342 12.07 27.18 -11.45
CA ALA A 342 13.17 26.28 -11.10
C ALA A 342 13.94 25.87 -12.35
N CYS A 343 15.20 26.30 -12.47
CA CYS A 343 16.08 25.85 -13.54
C CYS A 343 16.73 24.52 -13.14
N ILE A 344 16.60 23.50 -13.99
CA ILE A 344 17.23 22.20 -13.75
C ILE A 344 18.63 22.22 -14.35
N ILE A 345 19.61 21.90 -13.52
CA ILE A 345 21.01 21.74 -13.90
C ILE A 345 21.26 20.24 -14.01
N ASN A 346 21.75 19.80 -15.16
CA ASN A 346 22.08 18.40 -15.45
C ASN A 346 23.44 18.38 -16.13
N GLU A 347 24.48 18.24 -15.31
CA GLU A 347 25.87 18.49 -15.72
C GLU A 347 26.79 17.34 -15.30
N ASP A 348 27.86 17.16 -16.06
CA ASP A 348 28.88 16.16 -15.74
C ASP A 348 29.62 16.59 -14.47
N CYS A 349 29.67 15.68 -13.50
CA CYS A 349 30.23 15.93 -12.18
C CYS A 349 31.44 15.03 -11.94
N LEU A 350 32.62 15.58 -12.24
CA LEU A 350 33.88 14.85 -12.16
C LEU A 350 34.34 14.61 -10.70
N LEU A 351 33.95 15.50 -9.78
CA LEU A 351 34.46 15.58 -8.41
C LEU A 351 33.36 15.26 -7.40
N TYR A 352 33.60 14.30 -6.50
CA TYR A 352 32.74 13.95 -5.36
C TYR A 352 31.29 13.49 -5.67
N CYS A 353 30.92 13.32 -6.94
CA CYS A 353 29.69 12.61 -7.30
C CYS A 353 29.90 11.09 -7.28
N SER A 354 28.84 10.37 -6.89
CA SER A 354 28.83 8.91 -6.88
C SER A 354 28.97 8.37 -8.31
N PRO A 355 29.93 7.47 -8.58
CA PRO A 355 30.03 6.79 -9.87
C PRO A 355 29.03 5.62 -10.01
N SER A 356 28.48 5.14 -8.89
CA SER A 356 27.52 4.03 -8.83
C SER A 356 26.09 4.53 -9.07
N PRO A 357 25.15 3.66 -9.48
CA PRO A 357 23.74 4.02 -9.60
C PRO A 357 23.19 4.60 -8.30
N VAL A 358 22.58 5.79 -8.38
CA VAL A 358 21.97 6.47 -7.25
C VAL A 358 20.53 6.82 -7.59
N ALA A 359 19.62 6.63 -6.63
CA ALA A 359 18.25 7.09 -6.71
C ALA A 359 18.05 8.25 -5.73
N PHE A 360 17.52 9.36 -6.21
CA PHE A 360 17.34 10.56 -5.42
C PHE A 360 16.05 11.29 -5.81
N MET A 361 15.56 12.14 -4.92
CA MET A 361 14.46 13.07 -5.19
C MET A 361 15.04 14.45 -5.46
N LEU A 362 14.41 15.27 -6.31
CA LEU A 362 14.88 16.65 -6.55
C LEU A 362 14.88 17.54 -5.29
N ASN A 363 14.17 17.13 -4.24
CA ASN A 363 14.21 17.80 -2.93
C ASN A 363 15.46 17.43 -2.09
N ASP A 364 16.08 16.29 -2.38
CA ASP A 364 17.26 15.79 -1.67
C ASP A 364 18.33 15.37 -2.68
N THR A 365 18.98 16.38 -3.26
CA THR A 365 20.04 16.19 -4.27
C THR A 365 21.36 15.69 -3.67
N ASP A 366 21.53 15.78 -2.35
CA ASP A 366 22.80 15.50 -1.67
C ASP A 366 23.15 14.02 -1.66
N THR A 367 22.15 13.15 -1.81
CA THR A 367 22.30 11.70 -1.97
C THR A 367 23.18 11.31 -3.16
N GLN A 368 23.30 12.17 -4.19
CA GLN A 368 24.17 11.97 -5.35
C GLN A 368 25.67 12.09 -5.02
N CYS A 369 26.01 12.60 -3.83
CA CYS A 369 27.37 12.95 -3.43
C CYS A 369 28.02 11.91 -2.50
N VAL A 370 29.35 11.82 -2.55
CA VAL A 370 30.18 11.00 -1.63
C VAL A 370 30.90 11.86 -0.58
N ASP A 371 31.56 11.23 0.39
CA ASP A 371 32.39 11.91 1.42
C ASP A 371 31.67 12.99 2.26
N ASN A 372 30.38 12.80 2.51
CA ASN A 372 29.48 13.76 3.19
C ASN A 372 29.46 15.15 2.52
N ARG A 373 29.77 15.19 1.22
CA ARG A 373 29.54 16.35 0.37
C ARG A 373 28.04 16.45 0.05
N GLY A 374 27.64 17.63 -0.36
CA GLY A 374 26.28 17.96 -0.75
C GLY A 374 26.24 19.26 -1.54
N GLN A 375 25.05 19.83 -1.66
CA GLN A 375 24.79 21.05 -2.41
C GLN A 375 25.12 20.89 -3.90
N ARG A 376 25.12 22.02 -4.61
CA ARG A 376 25.38 22.08 -6.05
C ARG A 376 26.66 21.33 -6.43
N MET A 377 26.52 20.36 -7.33
CA MET A 377 27.60 19.53 -7.87
C MET A 377 28.52 18.93 -6.79
N CYS A 378 27.97 18.65 -5.60
CA CYS A 378 28.74 18.13 -4.47
C CYS A 378 29.90 19.05 -4.06
N GLY A 379 29.79 20.35 -4.33
CA GLY A 379 30.86 21.34 -4.13
C GLY A 379 31.09 21.71 -2.66
N SER A 380 30.10 21.50 -1.80
CA SER A 380 30.14 21.89 -0.38
C SER A 380 29.92 20.71 0.54
N CYS A 381 30.08 20.92 1.84
CA CYS A 381 29.66 19.95 2.85
C CYS A 381 28.15 20.02 3.05
N ARG A 382 27.54 18.90 3.43
CA ARG A 382 26.13 18.86 3.88
C ARG A 382 25.96 19.71 5.13
N ASP A 383 24.72 20.12 5.40
CA ASP A 383 24.41 20.89 6.60
C ASP A 383 24.84 20.14 7.87
N GLY A 384 25.50 20.86 8.79
CA GLY A 384 26.09 20.29 10.01
C GLY A 384 27.44 19.60 9.81
N TYR A 385 27.96 19.54 8.59
CA TYR A 385 29.31 19.05 8.30
C TYR A 385 30.24 20.20 7.91
N SER A 386 31.52 19.99 8.18
CA SER A 386 32.59 20.95 7.94
C SER A 386 33.72 20.30 7.14
N LEU A 387 34.42 21.09 6.33
CA LEU A 387 35.51 20.57 5.52
C LEU A 387 36.70 20.19 6.41
N LEU A 388 37.21 18.98 6.28
CA LEU A 388 38.37 18.57 7.07
C LEU A 388 39.66 19.24 6.55
N MET A 389 40.52 19.66 7.48
CA MET A 389 41.90 20.03 7.16
C MET A 389 42.68 18.76 6.82
N GLY A 390 43.59 18.84 5.84
CA GLY A 390 44.36 17.67 5.37
C GLY A 390 43.70 16.81 4.29
N SER A 391 42.36 16.79 4.15
CA SER A 391 41.65 16.10 3.06
C SER A 391 40.47 16.90 2.52
N ASN A 392 39.87 16.46 1.41
CA ASN A 392 38.69 17.13 0.84
C ASN A 392 37.36 16.50 1.29
N LYS A 393 37.37 15.70 2.35
CA LYS A 393 36.15 15.10 2.91
C LYS A 393 35.48 16.04 3.90
N CYS A 394 34.19 15.81 4.15
CA CYS A 394 33.43 16.54 5.14
C CYS A 394 33.20 15.67 6.40
N GLY A 395 33.39 16.27 7.57
CA GLY A 395 33.23 15.63 8.87
C GLY A 395 32.51 16.53 9.87
N GLN A 396 32.04 15.95 10.97
CA GLN A 396 31.41 16.70 12.06
C GLN A 396 32.46 17.29 13.00
N CYS A 397 32.25 18.55 13.36
CA CYS A 397 33.17 19.34 14.15
C CYS A 397 32.51 19.77 15.45
N ASN A 398 32.91 19.17 16.57
CA ASN A 398 32.23 19.34 17.87
C ASN A 398 33.03 20.12 18.92
N ASP A 399 34.35 20.29 18.76
CA ASP A 399 35.22 20.85 19.81
C ASP A 399 36.02 22.08 19.34
N ASP A 400 35.65 23.26 19.84
CA ASP A 400 36.33 24.52 19.53
C ASP A 400 37.72 24.63 20.20
N TYR A 401 37.94 23.94 21.33
CA TYR A 401 39.22 24.00 22.07
C TYR A 401 40.36 23.27 21.37
N MET A 402 40.06 22.30 20.51
CA MET A 402 41.07 21.57 19.74
C MET A 402 41.79 22.47 18.73
N MET A 403 41.10 23.51 18.22
CA MET A 403 41.68 24.50 17.31
C MET A 403 42.95 25.16 17.91
N ILE A 404 42.89 25.55 19.18
CA ILE A 404 44.01 26.23 19.87
C ILE A 404 45.22 25.29 19.99
N ALA A 405 44.97 24.02 20.31
CA ALA A 405 46.02 23.01 20.39
C ALA A 405 46.68 22.78 19.02
N TRP A 406 45.89 22.72 17.95
CA TRP A 406 46.40 22.59 16.58
C TRP A 406 47.24 23.81 16.17
N ILE A 407 46.76 25.04 16.41
CA ILE A 407 47.50 26.27 16.09
C ILE A 407 48.86 26.28 16.79
N ALA A 408 48.92 25.94 18.09
CA ALA A 408 50.17 25.91 18.84
C ALA A 408 51.15 24.87 18.30
N LEU A 409 50.66 23.66 17.98
CA LEU A 409 51.48 22.60 17.37
C LEU A 409 52.04 23.04 16.00
N PHE A 410 51.22 23.68 15.17
CA PHE A 410 51.63 24.12 13.84
C PHE A 410 52.63 25.27 13.87
N ALA A 411 52.49 26.21 14.79
CA ALA A 411 53.47 27.28 14.98
C ALA A 411 54.87 26.71 15.29
N VAL A 412 54.95 25.70 16.17
CA VAL A 412 56.22 25.03 16.51
C VAL A 412 56.78 24.25 15.30
N MET A 413 55.93 23.50 14.60
CA MET A 413 56.35 22.72 13.43
C MET A 413 56.82 23.61 12.27
N GLY A 414 56.20 24.77 12.06
CA GLY A 414 56.63 25.76 11.06
C GLY A 414 58.05 26.26 11.33
N VAL A 415 58.35 26.68 12.57
CA VAL A 415 59.69 27.13 12.97
C VAL A 415 60.74 26.01 12.78
N LEU A 416 60.41 24.78 13.16
CA LEU A 416 61.31 23.63 12.95
C LEU A 416 61.57 23.36 11.46
N LEU A 417 60.55 23.48 10.62
CA LEU A 417 60.68 23.33 9.17
C LEU A 417 61.60 24.41 8.58
N VAL A 418 61.47 25.67 9.01
CA VAL A 418 62.35 26.77 8.57
C VAL A 418 63.80 26.51 8.99
N VAL A 419 64.04 26.09 10.24
CA VAL A 419 65.39 25.72 10.72
C VAL A 419 65.98 24.57 9.90
N LEU A 420 65.17 23.55 9.57
CA LEU A 420 65.58 22.43 8.72
C LEU A 420 65.94 22.88 7.30
N LEU A 421 65.12 23.73 6.68
CA LEU A 421 65.38 24.27 5.33
C LEU A 421 66.68 25.07 5.29
N ILE A 422 66.95 25.89 6.31
CA ILE A 422 68.22 26.64 6.46
C ILE A 422 69.40 25.68 6.65
N ALA A 423 69.28 24.68 7.54
CA ALA A 423 70.33 23.71 7.80
C ALA A 423 70.69 22.87 6.55
N LEU A 424 69.70 22.58 5.69
CA LEU A 424 69.87 21.84 4.45
C LEU A 424 70.19 22.74 3.24
N ASN A 425 70.26 24.06 3.43
CA ASN A 425 70.47 25.07 2.39
C ASN A 425 69.49 24.94 1.20
N LEU A 426 68.23 24.58 1.49
CA LEU A 426 67.17 24.43 0.52
C LEU A 426 66.37 25.73 0.40
N THR A 427 66.11 26.17 -0.83
CA THR A 427 65.23 27.33 -1.07
C THR A 427 63.93 26.88 -1.73
N VAL A 428 62.80 27.37 -1.20
CA VAL A 428 61.45 27.04 -1.72
C VAL A 428 61.19 27.71 -3.07
N SER A 429 61.86 28.82 -3.36
CA SER A 429 61.63 29.67 -4.53
C SER A 429 62.45 29.30 -5.77
N VAL A 430 63.54 28.52 -5.64
CA VAL A 430 64.45 28.20 -6.76
C VAL A 430 64.87 26.73 -6.74
N GLY A 431 64.76 26.05 -7.88
CA GLY A 431 65.24 24.67 -8.08
C GLY A 431 64.15 23.61 -8.20
N THR A 432 64.53 22.34 -8.02
CA THR A 432 63.67 21.15 -8.18
C THR A 432 62.51 21.09 -7.19
N LEU A 433 62.64 21.74 -6.02
CA LEU A 433 61.64 21.75 -4.96
C LEU A 433 60.39 22.55 -5.34
N ASN A 434 60.54 23.67 -6.08
CA ASN A 434 59.40 24.44 -6.59
C ASN A 434 58.57 23.63 -7.61
N GLY A 435 59.25 22.88 -8.50
CA GLY A 435 58.58 21.96 -9.42
C GLY A 435 57.83 20.84 -8.69
N LEU A 436 58.45 20.25 -7.66
CA LEU A 436 57.83 19.20 -6.84
C LEU A 436 56.58 19.71 -6.09
N LEU A 437 56.64 20.92 -5.53
CA LEU A 437 55.52 21.59 -4.87
C LEU A 437 54.36 21.87 -5.84
N PHE A 438 54.67 22.34 -7.05
CA PHE A 438 53.66 22.59 -8.06
C PHE A 438 52.92 21.30 -8.45
N TYR A 439 53.64 20.20 -8.71
CA TYR A 439 53.02 18.92 -9.04
C TYR A 439 52.24 18.32 -7.85
N ALA A 440 52.76 18.45 -6.62
CA ALA A 440 52.04 17.99 -5.43
C ALA A 440 50.71 18.72 -5.24
N ASN A 441 50.66 20.04 -5.48
CA ASN A 441 49.43 20.84 -5.43
C ASN A 441 48.41 20.36 -6.47
N ILE A 442 48.84 20.11 -7.71
CA ILE A 442 47.96 19.62 -8.78
C ILE A 442 47.40 18.22 -8.46
N VAL A 443 48.24 17.29 -8.02
CA VAL A 443 47.81 15.93 -7.67
C VAL A 443 46.81 15.95 -6.51
N LYS A 444 47.02 16.83 -5.53
CA LYS A 444 46.13 16.98 -4.38
C LYS A 444 44.79 17.62 -4.74
N LEU A 445 44.78 18.61 -5.61
CA LEU A 445 43.54 19.25 -6.09
C LEU A 445 42.62 18.24 -6.83
N TYR A 446 43.23 17.34 -7.60
CA TYR A 446 42.54 16.31 -8.37
C TYR A 446 42.59 14.92 -7.71
N GLU A 447 42.83 14.86 -6.41
CA GLU A 447 42.86 13.62 -5.64
C GLU A 447 41.62 12.72 -5.89
N PRO A 448 40.38 13.22 -5.99
CA PRO A 448 39.21 12.37 -6.26
C PRO A 448 39.25 11.69 -7.64
N VAL A 449 39.98 12.27 -8.59
CA VAL A 449 40.16 11.72 -9.95
C VAL A 449 41.33 10.72 -9.97
N PHE A 450 42.46 11.06 -9.33
CA PHE A 450 43.66 10.23 -9.32
C PHE A 450 43.63 9.08 -8.31
N SER A 451 42.93 9.24 -7.18
CA SER A 451 42.94 8.31 -6.04
C SER A 451 41.63 7.52 -5.89
N ARG A 452 40.80 7.50 -6.93
CA ARG A 452 39.43 6.93 -6.90
C ARG A 452 39.36 5.44 -6.53
N LYS A 453 40.45 4.68 -6.74
CA LYS A 453 40.58 3.26 -6.38
C LYS A 453 41.34 3.02 -5.07
N GLY A 454 41.47 4.05 -4.23
CA GLY A 454 42.31 4.01 -3.03
C GLY A 454 43.77 4.21 -3.42
N ALA A 455 44.26 5.44 -3.32
CA ALA A 455 45.70 5.65 -3.32
C ALA A 455 46.34 4.89 -2.15
N LEU A 456 47.54 4.38 -2.34
CA LEU A 456 48.34 3.86 -1.24
C LEU A 456 48.43 4.96 -0.16
N PRO A 457 47.95 4.71 1.07
CA PRO A 457 47.84 5.75 2.11
C PRO A 457 49.18 6.41 2.44
N VAL A 458 50.29 5.69 2.19
CA VAL A 458 51.64 6.21 2.34
C VAL A 458 51.97 7.28 1.28
N LEU A 459 51.54 7.09 0.04
CA LEU A 459 51.82 8.03 -1.04
C LEU A 459 51.00 9.32 -0.88
N SER A 460 49.73 9.23 -0.47
CA SER A 460 48.90 10.41 -0.21
C SER A 460 49.47 11.24 0.96
N GLN A 461 49.96 10.57 2.01
CA GLN A 461 50.62 11.23 3.14
C GLN A 461 51.87 12.01 2.70
N VAL A 462 52.72 11.38 1.89
CA VAL A 462 53.96 11.99 1.38
C VAL A 462 53.65 13.18 0.48
N ILE A 463 52.67 13.06 -0.42
CA ILE A 463 52.22 14.17 -1.27
C ILE A 463 51.65 15.31 -0.43
N SER A 464 50.91 14.99 0.62
CA SER A 464 50.32 15.97 1.53
C SER A 464 51.39 16.78 2.28
N TRP A 465 52.44 16.13 2.79
CA TRP A 465 53.58 16.80 3.43
C TRP A 465 54.42 17.62 2.46
N ILE A 466 54.66 17.11 1.25
CA ILE A 466 55.28 17.90 0.20
C ILE A 466 54.44 19.15 -0.05
N ASN A 467 53.11 19.02 -0.07
CA ASN A 467 52.20 20.15 -0.26
C ASN A 467 52.06 21.09 0.95
N LEU A 468 52.91 20.96 1.98
CA LEU A 468 52.83 21.71 3.23
C LEU A 468 51.45 21.64 3.90
N ASP A 469 50.73 20.54 3.67
CA ASP A 469 49.49 20.23 4.36
C ASP A 469 49.77 19.19 5.45
N PHE A 470 48.84 19.04 6.38
CA PHE A 470 49.04 18.30 7.61
C PHE A 470 49.21 16.79 7.41
N GLY A 471 48.72 16.26 6.28
CA GLY A 471 48.82 14.84 5.97
C GLY A 471 47.78 13.96 6.66
N PHE A 472 47.21 14.38 7.78
CA PHE A 472 46.12 13.70 8.47
C PHE A 472 44.85 14.55 8.45
N GLU A 473 43.70 13.89 8.55
CA GLU A 473 42.39 14.55 8.54
C GLU A 473 42.10 15.17 9.92
N ILE A 474 41.82 16.46 9.95
CA ILE A 474 41.55 17.20 11.19
C ILE A 474 40.31 18.06 11.05
N CYS A 475 39.45 18.03 12.05
CA CYS A 475 38.44 19.06 12.22
C CYS A 475 39.10 20.29 12.87
N PHE A 476 39.11 21.43 12.17
CA PHE A 476 39.70 22.66 12.69
C PHE A 476 38.68 23.50 13.47
N TYR A 477 37.52 23.78 12.88
CA TYR A 477 36.35 24.37 13.57
C TYR A 477 35.08 24.17 12.74
N ASN A 478 33.92 24.42 13.36
CA ASN A 478 32.62 24.24 12.70
C ASN A 478 32.33 25.35 11.66
N GLY A 479 31.95 24.95 10.45
CA GLY A 479 31.62 25.84 9.34
C GLY A 479 32.79 26.20 8.43
N ILE A 480 33.95 25.56 8.58
CA ILE A 480 35.07 25.75 7.65
C ILE A 480 34.67 25.26 6.23
N ASN A 481 34.82 26.16 5.26
CA ASN A 481 34.55 25.91 3.85
C ASN A 481 35.84 25.91 3.03
N SER A 482 35.76 25.58 1.74
CA SER A 482 36.93 25.53 0.84
C SER A 482 37.72 26.83 0.79
N TYR A 483 37.04 27.98 0.87
CA TYR A 483 37.67 29.30 0.87
C TYR A 483 38.48 29.54 2.15
N ALA A 484 37.89 29.31 3.32
CA ALA A 484 38.56 29.46 4.60
C ALA A 484 39.74 28.48 4.76
N LYS A 485 39.55 27.23 4.31
CA LYS A 485 40.63 26.23 4.28
C LYS A 485 41.82 26.71 3.44
N GLN A 486 41.56 27.25 2.24
CA GLN A 486 42.61 27.75 1.36
C GLN A 486 43.39 28.91 1.99
N TRP A 487 42.70 29.84 2.65
CA TRP A 487 43.34 30.94 3.37
C TRP A 487 44.22 30.47 4.52
N LEU A 488 43.77 29.49 5.30
CA LEU A 488 44.56 28.92 6.39
C LEU A 488 45.82 28.21 5.88
N GLN A 489 45.72 27.53 4.73
CA GLN A 489 46.89 26.93 4.07
C GLN A 489 47.87 27.99 3.57
N PHE A 490 47.40 29.15 3.09
CA PHE A 490 48.26 30.28 2.71
C PHE A 490 48.75 31.12 3.89
N ALA A 491 48.17 30.99 5.09
CA ALA A 491 48.65 31.66 6.29
C ALA A 491 49.89 30.95 6.87
N PHE A 492 49.98 29.63 6.73
CA PHE A 492 51.09 28.83 7.27
C PHE A 492 52.50 29.29 6.79
N PRO A 493 52.70 29.76 5.53
CA PRO A 493 53.96 30.32 5.06
C PRO A 493 54.28 31.79 5.47
N LEU A 494 53.39 32.49 6.18
CA LEU A 494 53.61 33.89 6.60
C LEU A 494 54.40 34.03 7.90
N TYR A 495 54.54 32.95 8.67
CA TYR A 495 55.38 32.85 9.86
C TYR A 495 56.77 32.36 9.48
#